data_AF-A0A9X1RV17-F1
#
_entry.id   AF-A0A9X1RV17-F1
#
_cell.length_a   1.000
_cell.length_b   1.000
_cell.length_c   1.000
_cell.angle_alpha   90.00
_cell.angle_beta   90.00
_cell.angle_gamma   90.00
#
_symmetry.space_group_name_H-M   'P 1'
#
loop_
_entity.id
_entity.type
_entity.pdbx_description
1 polymer ?
#
loop_
_entity_poly.entity_id
_entity_poly.type
_entity_poly.pdbx_seq_one_letter_code
_entity_poly.pdbx_strand_id
1 'polypeptide(L)'
;MKTIFDFQVGKDISNWYLVEDRVMGGESDGKFFLTEEEHAQLEGMVSLDNNGGFVSVKFDMPKMEIEEHPFVSIRLKGDGKEYQFRIKNRYQYFYSSITEFSTNSKWQEIKIP
;
A
#
# COMPACT_ATOMS: atom_id res chain seq x y z
N MET A 1 1.26 9.58 -18.45
CA MET A 1 1.01 8.80 -17.21
C MET A 1 1.89 7.57 -17.26
N LYS A 2 2.78 7.38 -16.29
CA LYS A 2 3.72 6.26 -16.25
C LYS A 2 3.21 5.21 -15.28
N THR A 3 2.97 4.00 -15.77
CA THR A 3 2.56 2.87 -14.92
C THR A 3 3.72 2.44 -14.04
N ILE A 4 3.53 2.49 -12.72
CA ILE A 4 4.52 2.03 -11.73
C ILE A 4 4.43 0.51 -11.58
N PHE A 5 3.21 0.01 -11.42
CA PHE A 5 2.93 -1.42 -11.33
C PHE A 5 1.53 -1.69 -11.86
N ASP A 6 1.37 -2.82 -12.55
CA ASP A 6 0.09 -3.32 -13.03
C ASP A 6 0.00 -4.80 -12.67
N PHE A 7 -0.96 -5.13 -11.81
CA PHE A 7 -1.16 -6.49 -11.30
C PHE A 7 -1.87 -7.30 -12.38
N GLN A 8 -1.32 -8.47 -12.71
CA GLN A 8 -1.87 -9.41 -13.69
C GLN A 8 -1.44 -10.82 -13.28
N VAL A 9 -2.22 -11.84 -13.64
CA VAL A 9 -1.89 -13.24 -13.36
C VAL A 9 -0.47 -13.57 -13.85
N GLY A 10 0.35 -14.17 -12.97
CA GLY A 10 1.73 -14.55 -13.27
C GLY A 10 2.76 -13.42 -13.19
N LYS A 11 2.37 -12.19 -12.82
CA LYS A 11 3.33 -11.11 -12.50
C LYS A 11 4.12 -11.45 -11.24
N ASP A 12 5.41 -11.16 -11.29
CA ASP A 12 6.27 -11.21 -10.11
C ASP A 12 5.93 -10.06 -9.15
N ILE A 13 5.45 -10.42 -7.96
CA ILE A 13 5.13 -9.50 -6.88
C ILE A 13 6.15 -9.55 -5.74
N SER A 14 7.33 -10.16 -5.95
CA SER A 14 8.37 -10.31 -4.91
C SER A 14 8.89 -8.99 -4.34
N ASN A 15 8.78 -7.90 -5.10
CA ASN A 15 9.11 -6.54 -4.65
C ASN A 15 8.02 -5.89 -3.77
N TRP A 16 6.90 -6.57 -3.56
CA TRP A 16 5.86 -6.16 -2.64
C TRP A 16 5.96 -6.96 -1.34
N TYR A 17 5.97 -6.25 -0.21
CA TYR A 17 6.18 -6.84 1.10
C TYR A 17 5.06 -6.43 2.03
N LEU A 18 4.54 -7.41 2.76
CA LEU A 18 3.65 -7.20 3.89
C LEU A 18 4.46 -6.68 5.08
N VAL A 19 3.96 -5.66 5.76
CA VAL A 19 4.55 -5.11 6.98
C VAL A 19 3.45 -4.94 8.03
N GLU A 20 3.64 -5.60 9.16
CA GLU A 20 2.70 -5.65 10.28
C GLU A 20 3.38 -5.20 11.57
N ASP A 21 2.59 -4.98 12.61
CA ASP A 21 2.97 -4.48 13.92
C ASP A 21 3.61 -5.51 14.87
N ARG A 22 4.16 -6.63 14.36
CA ARG A 22 4.67 -7.75 15.19
C ARG A 22 5.78 -7.39 16.18
N VAL A 23 6.39 -6.21 16.07
CA VAL A 23 7.44 -5.73 16.97
C VAL A 23 6.80 -5.16 18.24
N MET A 24 7.28 -5.57 19.43
CA MET A 24 6.74 -5.23 20.75
C MET A 24 5.39 -5.89 21.12
N GLY A 25 4.98 -6.96 20.43
CA GLY A 25 3.80 -7.74 20.80
C GLY A 25 2.50 -7.31 20.11
N GLY A 26 2.56 -6.59 18.98
CA GLY A 26 1.39 -6.37 18.14
C GLY A 26 0.83 -7.69 17.61
N GLU A 27 -0.49 -7.70 17.42
CA GLU A 27 -1.28 -8.89 17.08
C GLU A 27 -2.02 -8.72 15.74
N SER A 28 -1.62 -7.75 14.91
CA SER A 28 -2.18 -7.63 13.57
C SER A 28 -1.63 -8.71 12.65
N ASP A 29 -2.49 -9.25 11.80
CA ASP A 29 -2.13 -10.27 10.81
C ASP A 29 -2.72 -9.91 9.45
N GLY A 30 -1.94 -10.12 8.40
CA GLY A 30 -2.27 -9.77 7.04
C GLY A 30 -1.75 -10.79 6.03
N LYS A 31 -2.33 -10.73 4.84
CA LYS A 31 -1.90 -11.48 3.67
C LYS A 31 -1.93 -10.55 2.47
N PHE A 32 -0.91 -10.66 1.66
CA PHE A 32 -0.84 -9.96 0.38
C PHE A 32 -0.53 -10.96 -0.72
N PHE A 33 -1.43 -11.08 -1.69
CA PHE A 33 -1.30 -12.04 -2.78
C PHE A 33 -1.99 -11.54 -4.05
N LEU A 34 -1.58 -12.12 -5.18
CA LEU A 34 -2.19 -11.89 -6.47
C LEU A 34 -3.40 -12.82 -6.63
N THR A 35 -4.51 -12.27 -7.12
CA THR A 35 -5.76 -13.02 -7.35
C THR A 35 -5.85 -13.50 -8.80
N GLU A 36 -6.75 -14.44 -9.07
CA GLU A 36 -7.07 -14.90 -10.43
C GLU A 36 -7.77 -13.82 -11.27
N GLU A 37 -8.33 -12.79 -10.62
CA GLU A 37 -9.05 -11.68 -11.26
C GLU A 37 -8.10 -10.51 -11.64
N GLU A 38 -6.80 -10.77 -11.79
CA GLU A 38 -5.80 -9.78 -12.22
C GLU A 38 -5.69 -8.55 -11.29
N HIS A 39 -5.78 -8.76 -9.98
CA HIS A 39 -5.47 -7.72 -8.98
C HIS A 39 -4.71 -8.30 -7.79
N ALA A 40 -4.08 -7.45 -6.99
CA ALA A 40 -3.56 -7.88 -5.70
C ALA A 40 -4.55 -7.57 -4.58
N GLN A 41 -4.65 -8.49 -3.64
CA GLN A 41 -5.51 -8.39 -2.47
C GLN A 41 -4.66 -8.29 -1.21
N LEU A 42 -4.90 -7.25 -0.43
CA LEU A 42 -4.50 -7.15 0.96
C LEU A 42 -5.71 -7.47 1.83
N GLU A 43 -5.62 -8.51 2.65
CA GLU A 43 -6.65 -8.87 3.62
C GLU A 43 -6.00 -9.21 4.96
N GLY A 44 -6.76 -9.06 6.05
CA GLY A 44 -6.22 -9.29 7.38
C GLY A 44 -7.08 -8.69 8.49
N MET A 45 -6.55 -8.75 9.70
CA MET A 45 -7.11 -8.17 10.90
C MET A 45 -6.08 -7.22 11.52
N VAL A 46 -6.53 -6.01 11.87
CA VAL A 46 -5.75 -5.07 12.68
C VAL A 46 -6.22 -5.18 14.11
N SER A 47 -5.33 -5.51 15.04
CA SER A 47 -5.59 -5.39 16.48
C SER A 47 -5.12 -4.02 16.95
N LEU A 48 -5.81 -3.42 17.93
CA LEU A 48 -5.36 -2.19 18.60
C LEU A 48 -4.79 -2.47 19.99
N ASP A 49 -4.70 -3.74 20.37
CA ASP A 49 -4.10 -4.16 21.62
C ASP A 49 -2.60 -3.85 21.65
N ASN A 50 -1.99 -3.83 22.83
CA ASN A 50 -0.54 -3.59 23.00
C ASN A 50 -0.02 -2.27 22.39
N ASN A 51 -0.85 -1.21 22.49
CA ASN A 51 -0.57 0.19 22.09
C ASN A 51 -0.79 0.51 20.60
N GLY A 52 -1.70 -0.22 19.94
CA GLY A 52 -2.18 0.05 18.59
C GLY A 52 -1.80 -1.04 17.62
N GLY A 53 -2.05 -0.81 16.34
CA GLY A 53 -1.66 -1.77 15.32
C GLY A 53 -1.87 -1.32 13.90
N PHE A 54 -1.22 -2.02 12.98
CA PHE A 54 -1.32 -1.76 11.55
C PHE A 54 -0.97 -3.00 10.73
N VAL A 55 -1.55 -3.04 9.53
CA VAL A 55 -1.10 -3.88 8.43
C VAL A 55 -0.90 -2.95 7.23
N SER A 56 0.24 -3.08 6.57
CA SER A 56 0.57 -2.28 5.40
C SER A 56 1.27 -3.14 4.35
N VAL A 57 1.24 -2.65 3.11
CA VAL A 57 1.95 -3.26 2.00
C VAL A 57 2.87 -2.22 1.40
N LYS A 58 4.12 -2.63 1.15
CA LYS A 58 5.19 -1.76 0.67
C LYS A 58 5.74 -2.31 -0.64
N PHE A 59 5.85 -1.44 -1.64
CA PHE A 59 6.56 -1.73 -2.88
C PHE A 59 7.98 -1.16 -2.82
N ASP A 60 8.99 -2.00 -2.97
CA ASP A 60 10.36 -1.55 -3.18
C ASP A 60 10.63 -1.39 -4.68
N MET A 61 10.97 -0.18 -5.10
CA MET A 61 11.15 0.15 -6.51
C MET A 61 12.43 0.94 -6.74
N PRO A 62 13.04 0.81 -7.95
CA PRO A 62 14.12 1.68 -8.35
C PRO A 62 13.70 3.15 -8.27
N LYS A 63 14.68 4.01 -7.97
CA LYS A 63 14.48 5.45 -8.00
C LYS A 63 13.93 5.86 -9.37
N MET A 64 12.89 6.69 -9.38
CA MET A 64 12.36 7.30 -10.58
C MET A 64 12.46 8.82 -10.51
N GLU A 65 12.65 9.44 -11.66
CA GLU A 65 12.46 10.89 -11.82
C GLU A 65 10.97 11.20 -11.96
N ILE A 66 10.57 12.33 -11.40
CA ILE A 66 9.21 12.84 -11.39
C ILE A 66 9.19 14.21 -12.07
N GLU A 67 8.11 14.49 -12.79
CA GLU A 67 7.87 15.80 -13.39
C GLU A 67 7.44 16.83 -12.34
N GLU A 68 7.31 18.10 -12.72
CA GLU A 68 6.74 19.13 -11.85
C GLU A 68 5.26 18.83 -11.55
N HIS A 69 4.86 18.98 -10.29
CA HIS A 69 3.51 18.68 -9.79
C HIS A 69 3.02 17.25 -10.09
N PRO A 70 3.76 16.21 -9.64
CA PRO A 70 3.35 14.84 -9.87
C PRO A 70 2.12 14.51 -9.00
N PHE A 71 1.35 13.53 -9.44
CA PHE A 71 0.39 12.85 -8.57
C PHE A 71 0.54 11.34 -8.77
N VAL A 72 0.22 10.58 -7.73
CA VAL A 72 0.08 9.13 -7.81
C VAL A 72 -1.40 8.82 -8.01
N SER A 73 -1.71 7.91 -8.91
CA SER A 73 -3.04 7.36 -9.08
C SER A 73 -3.04 5.89 -8.70
N ILE A 74 -4.00 5.49 -7.87
CA ILE A 74 -4.18 4.10 -7.43
C ILE A 74 -5.61 3.68 -7.74
N ARG A 75 -5.76 2.62 -8.53
CA ARG A 75 -7.06 1.98 -8.72
C ARG A 75 -7.24 0.89 -7.68
N LEU A 76 -8.24 1.01 -6.82
CA LEU A 76 -8.47 0.09 -5.70
C LEU A 76 -9.96 -0.09 -5.40
N LYS A 77 -10.29 -1.15 -4.65
CA LYS A 77 -11.59 -1.37 -3.98
C LYS A 77 -11.28 -1.64 -2.52
N GLY A 78 -11.84 -0.83 -1.62
CA GLY A 78 -11.54 -0.91 -0.19
C GLY A 78 -12.74 -1.36 0.64
N ASP A 79 -12.59 -1.24 1.95
CA ASP A 79 -13.57 -1.68 2.95
C ASP A 79 -14.35 -0.52 3.58
N GLY A 80 -14.12 0.71 3.13
CA GLY A 80 -14.74 1.91 3.69
C GLY A 80 -13.89 2.63 4.74
N LYS A 81 -12.74 2.08 5.12
CA LYS A 81 -11.81 2.73 6.06
C LYS A 81 -10.93 3.77 5.38
N GLU A 82 -10.27 4.55 6.22
CA GLU A 82 -9.20 5.46 5.85
C GLU A 82 -7.85 4.73 5.85
N TYR A 83 -7.01 5.09 4.89
CA TYR A 83 -5.68 4.53 4.69
C TYR A 83 -4.66 5.65 4.51
N GLN A 84 -3.40 5.31 4.77
CA GLN A 84 -2.28 6.19 4.51
C GLN A 84 -1.48 5.69 3.32
N PHE A 85 -1.28 6.58 2.34
CA PHE A 85 -0.24 6.42 1.33
C PHE A 85 1.05 7.04 1.84
N ARG A 86 2.16 6.30 1.71
CA ARG A 86 3.48 6.74 2.17
C ARG A 86 4.48 6.61 1.04
N ILE A 87 5.21 7.69 0.76
CA ILE A 87 6.29 7.71 -0.24
C ILE A 87 7.57 8.30 0.34
N LYS A 88 8.70 7.77 -0.11
CA LYS A 88 10.04 8.23 0.28
C LYS A 88 10.82 8.66 -0.95
N ASN A 89 11.54 9.78 -0.86
CA ASN A 89 12.51 10.18 -1.87
C ASN A 89 13.78 9.30 -1.83
N ARG A 90 14.13 8.75 -0.67
CA ARG A 90 15.24 7.84 -0.44
C ARG A 90 14.88 6.82 0.63
N TYR A 91 15.19 5.55 0.38
CA TYR A 91 14.90 4.44 1.29
C TYR A 91 15.47 4.65 2.71
N GLN A 92 16.69 5.22 2.79
CA GLN A 92 17.45 5.43 4.02
C GLN A 92 16.87 6.51 4.95
N TYR A 93 15.97 7.35 4.44
CA TYR A 93 15.43 8.43 5.25
C TYR A 93 14.35 7.93 6.20
N PHE A 94 14.37 8.43 7.42
CA PHE A 94 13.39 8.08 8.46
C PHE A 94 12.01 8.64 8.16
N TYR A 95 11.92 9.79 7.49
CA TYR A 95 10.67 10.45 7.17
C TYR A 95 10.06 9.92 5.86
N SER A 96 8.73 10.00 5.77
CA SER A 96 7.95 9.75 4.56
C SER A 96 7.00 10.92 4.35
N SER A 97 6.69 11.25 3.10
CA SER A 97 5.48 12.02 2.82
C SER A 97 4.28 11.09 3.03
N ILE A 98 3.29 11.56 3.79
CA ILE A 98 2.10 10.78 4.15
C ILE A 98 0.87 11.54 3.67
N THR A 99 0.01 10.85 2.94
CA THR A 99 -1.29 11.39 2.53
C THR A 99 -2.38 10.39 2.89
N GLU A 100 -3.41 10.86 3.57
CA GLU A 100 -4.58 10.06 3.94
C GLU A 100 -5.62 10.08 2.83
N PHE A 101 -6.31 8.96 2.65
CA PHE A 101 -7.43 8.84 1.73
C PHE A 101 -8.46 7.82 2.25
N SER A 102 -9.73 8.10 1.99
CA SER A 102 -10.82 7.17 2.33
C SER A 102 -11.12 6.22 1.19
N THR A 103 -11.58 5.02 1.52
CA THR A 103 -11.99 4.01 0.54
C THR A 103 -13.49 3.76 0.58
N ASN A 104 -13.99 2.93 -0.35
CA ASN A 104 -15.36 2.42 -0.38
C ASN A 104 -15.38 1.03 -1.03
N SER A 105 -16.53 0.37 -0.98
CA SER A 105 -16.74 -1.02 -1.44
C SER A 105 -16.84 -1.17 -2.97
N LYS A 106 -16.46 -0.16 -3.76
CA LYS A 106 -16.45 -0.19 -5.22
C LYS A 106 -15.04 0.10 -5.75
N TRP A 107 -14.78 -0.36 -6.97
CA TRP A 107 -13.58 0.03 -7.70
C TRP A 107 -13.60 1.54 -7.96
N GLN A 108 -12.53 2.21 -7.57
CA GLN A 108 -12.36 3.65 -7.70
C GLN A 108 -10.89 3.98 -7.98
N GLU A 109 -10.68 5.19 -8.50
CA GLU A 109 -9.36 5.76 -8.70
C GLU A 109 -9.10 6.83 -7.65
N ILE A 110 -8.09 6.63 -6.81
CA ILE A 110 -7.64 7.60 -5.81
C ILE A 110 -6.46 8.37 -6.40
N LYS A 111 -6.57 9.70 -6.46
CA LYS A 111 -5.48 10.59 -6.86
C LYS A 111 -4.85 11.23 -5.64
N ILE A 112 -3.54 11.10 -5.53
CA ILE A 112 -2.73 11.52 -4.39
C ILE A 112 -1.73 12.56 -4.91
N PRO A 113 -1.81 13.82 -4.47
CA PRO A 113 -0.91 14.88 -4.90
C PRO A 113 0.51 14.72 -4.32
#